data_AF-A0A968QRR7-F1
#
_entry.id   AF-A0A968QRR7-F1
#
_cell.length_a   1.000
_cell.length_b   1.000
_cell.length_c   1.000
_cell.angle_alpha   90.00
_cell.angle_beta   90.00
_cell.angle_gamma   90.00
#
_symmetry.space_group_name_H-M   'P 1'
#
loop_
_entity.id
_entity.type
_entity.pdbx_description
1 polymer ?
#
loop_
_entity_poly.entity_id
_entity_poly.type
_entity_poly.pdbx_seq_one_letter_code
_entity_poly.pdbx_strand_id
1 'polypeptide(L)'
;METAKAIAEKGDKAAEFYHQKLRECGISEMSSLIRGLSGGYIPSASGNDPIRNPESLPTGKNFYAFDPEKTPSKEAWKNGKKAAQELIDAYRKKHEGKYPEQVGVILWSVETIRDEGINTATALYLMGMTPVWDHRDKVKDVAPIPGTELSRPRIDVLLQMSGLFRDTFPTVALLLDKAVKNLRQ
;
A
#
# COMPACT_ATOMS: atom_id res chain seq x y z
N MET A 1 4.94 15.77 -23.51
CA MET A 1 5.86 16.47 -22.57
C MET A 1 5.16 16.89 -21.29
N GLU A 2 3.97 17.49 -21.34
CA GLU A 2 3.23 17.94 -20.15
C GLU A 2 2.98 16.83 -19.11
N THR A 3 2.45 15.67 -19.53
CA THR A 3 2.23 14.52 -18.63
C THR A 3 3.51 14.05 -17.93
N ALA A 4 4.64 14.05 -18.66
CA ALA A 4 5.92 13.61 -18.11
C ALA A 4 6.45 14.59 -17.05
N LYS A 5 6.19 15.89 -17.22
CA LYS A 5 6.51 16.91 -16.21
C LYS A 5 5.66 16.72 -14.95
N ALA A 6 4.36 16.52 -15.11
CA ALA A 6 3.45 16.30 -13.98
C ALA A 6 3.80 15.04 -13.16
N ILE A 7 4.27 13.97 -13.82
CA ILE A 7 4.77 12.77 -13.14
C ILE A 7 6.09 13.07 -12.41
N ALA A 8 7.02 13.78 -13.08
CA ALA A 8 8.31 14.14 -12.49
C ALA A 8 8.22 15.07 -11.28
N GLU A 9 7.18 15.91 -11.19
CA GLU A 9 6.93 16.75 -10.01
C GLU A 9 6.69 15.95 -8.72
N LYS A 10 6.24 14.69 -8.85
CA LYS A 10 5.88 13.83 -7.71
C LYS A 10 6.70 12.55 -7.60
N GLY A 11 7.55 12.26 -8.58
CA GLY A 11 8.29 11.00 -8.69
C GLY A 11 9.81 11.20 -8.71
N ASP A 12 10.55 10.10 -8.71
CA ASP A 12 12.00 10.12 -8.42
C ASP A 12 12.89 10.22 -9.68
N LYS A 13 12.32 10.54 -10.84
CA LYS A 13 13.03 10.61 -12.14
C LYS A 13 12.76 11.92 -12.86
N ALA A 14 13.67 12.31 -13.74
CA ALA A 14 13.52 13.50 -14.57
C ALA A 14 12.35 13.38 -15.57
N ALA A 15 11.79 14.52 -16.00
CA ALA A 15 10.69 14.55 -16.98
C ALA A 15 11.10 13.91 -18.32
N GLU A 16 12.37 14.02 -18.71
CA GLU A 16 12.92 13.41 -19.92
C GLU A 16 12.84 11.88 -19.88
N PHE A 17 13.12 11.27 -18.71
CA PHE A 17 13.01 9.83 -18.51
C PHE A 17 11.57 9.38 -18.74
N TYR A 18 10.61 10.01 -18.07
CA TYR A 18 9.20 9.67 -18.23
C TYR A 18 8.73 9.94 -19.65
N HIS A 19 9.17 11.03 -20.28
CA HIS A 19 8.79 11.35 -21.65
C HIS A 19 9.25 10.28 -22.63
N GLN A 20 10.50 9.85 -22.53
CA GLN A 20 11.04 8.76 -23.34
C GLN A 20 10.26 7.47 -23.11
N LYS A 21 10.09 7.08 -21.84
CA LYS A 21 9.40 5.82 -21.48
C LYS A 21 7.95 5.79 -21.93
N LEU A 22 7.23 6.91 -21.82
CA LEU A 22 5.86 7.03 -22.32
C LEU A 22 5.77 6.94 -23.85
N ARG A 23 6.79 7.43 -24.58
CA ARG A 23 6.85 7.29 -26.05
C ARG A 23 7.12 5.85 -26.49
N GLU A 24 7.86 5.09 -25.69
CA GLU A 24 8.13 3.66 -25.91
C GLU A 24 6.88 2.79 -25.69
N CYS A 25 5.88 3.24 -24.91
CA CYS A 25 4.70 2.46 -24.54
C CYS A 25 3.91 1.93 -25.74
N GLY A 26 3.50 2.79 -26.68
CA GLY A 26 2.60 2.36 -27.77
C GLY A 26 3.22 1.28 -28.67
N ILE A 27 4.51 1.41 -28.98
CA ILE A 27 5.24 0.41 -29.79
C ILE A 27 5.41 -0.88 -28.97
N SER A 28 5.71 -0.76 -27.68
CA SER A 28 5.92 -1.92 -26.79
C SER A 28 4.62 -2.71 -26.58
N GLU A 29 3.50 -2.04 -26.37
CA GLU A 29 2.17 -2.64 -26.22
C GLU A 29 1.75 -3.43 -27.46
N MET A 30 1.86 -2.82 -28.64
CA MET A 30 1.50 -3.49 -29.89
C MET A 30 2.43 -4.67 -30.20
N SER A 31 3.74 -4.49 -29.98
CA SER A 31 4.73 -5.56 -30.19
C SER A 31 4.49 -6.74 -29.27
N SER A 32 4.16 -6.49 -28.00
CA SER A 32 3.86 -7.54 -27.03
C SER A 32 2.53 -8.21 -27.30
N LEU A 33 1.51 -7.49 -27.76
CA LEU A 33 0.24 -8.08 -28.20
C LEU A 33 0.47 -9.07 -29.35
N ILE A 34 1.16 -8.65 -30.41
CA ILE A 34 1.47 -9.51 -31.57
C ILE A 34 2.31 -10.72 -31.13
N ARG A 35 3.32 -10.51 -30.29
CA ARG A 35 4.15 -11.60 -29.75
C ARG A 35 3.32 -12.61 -28.96
N GLY A 36 2.40 -12.16 -28.13
CA GLY A 36 1.57 -13.02 -27.30
C GLY A 36 0.60 -13.85 -28.14
N LEU A 37 -0.01 -13.24 -29.17
CA LEU A 37 -0.86 -13.93 -30.14
C LEU A 37 -0.09 -15.00 -30.94
N SER A 38 1.21 -14.79 -31.18
CA SER A 38 2.10 -15.77 -31.80
C SER A 38 2.62 -16.85 -30.83
N GLY A 39 2.11 -16.91 -29.59
CA GLY A 39 2.56 -17.86 -28.57
C GLY A 39 3.96 -17.56 -28.01
N GLY A 40 4.48 -16.36 -28.23
CA GLY A 40 5.79 -15.94 -27.76
C GLY A 40 5.79 -15.49 -26.29
N TYR A 41 6.95 -15.57 -25.65
CA TYR A 41 7.14 -15.09 -24.28
C TYR A 41 7.05 -13.56 -24.19
N ILE A 42 6.21 -13.07 -23.26
CA ILE A 42 6.10 -11.64 -22.94
C ILE A 42 7.00 -11.34 -21.73
N PRO A 43 7.97 -10.42 -21.85
CA PRO A 43 8.85 -10.06 -20.74
C PRO A 43 8.06 -9.61 -19.51
N SER A 44 8.38 -10.21 -18.37
CA SER A 44 7.85 -9.78 -17.08
C SER A 44 8.58 -8.57 -16.52
N ALA A 45 7.85 -7.75 -15.76
CA ALA A 45 8.43 -6.62 -15.03
C ALA A 45 7.52 -6.21 -13.86
N SER A 46 8.04 -5.40 -12.95
CA SER A 46 7.21 -4.77 -11.92
C SER A 46 6.17 -3.84 -12.56
N GLY A 47 4.91 -3.97 -12.16
CA GLY A 47 3.84 -3.03 -12.52
C GLY A 47 3.79 -1.84 -11.55
N ASN A 48 2.58 -1.32 -11.33
CA ASN A 48 2.25 -0.26 -10.36
C ASN A 48 2.33 1.19 -10.90
N ASP A 49 1.95 2.17 -10.06
CA ASP A 49 1.94 3.61 -10.33
C ASP A 49 3.32 4.11 -10.80
N PRO A 50 3.45 4.71 -12.00
CA PRO A 50 4.72 5.23 -12.50
C PRO A 50 5.40 6.31 -11.64
N ILE A 51 4.64 7.02 -10.80
CA ILE A 51 5.18 7.99 -9.85
C ILE A 51 5.97 7.27 -8.75
N ARG A 52 5.44 6.15 -8.24
CA ARG A 52 6.04 5.36 -7.15
C ARG A 52 7.01 4.31 -7.65
N ASN A 53 6.76 3.76 -8.84
CA ASN A 53 7.60 2.77 -9.51
C ASN A 53 7.84 3.18 -10.97
N PRO A 54 8.85 4.03 -11.25
CA PRO A 54 9.15 4.47 -12.61
C PRO A 54 9.51 3.32 -13.57
N GLU A 55 9.99 2.19 -13.04
CA GLU A 55 10.32 0.98 -13.81
C GLU A 55 9.07 0.23 -14.31
N SER A 56 7.87 0.62 -13.88
CA SER A 56 6.61 0.17 -14.46
C SER A 56 6.44 0.60 -15.91
N LEU A 57 7.19 1.62 -16.35
CA LEU A 57 7.28 2.04 -17.74
C LEU A 57 8.51 1.43 -18.46
N PRO A 58 8.46 1.25 -19.79
CA PRO A 58 7.26 1.36 -20.63
C PRO A 58 6.26 0.23 -20.31
N THR A 59 5.02 0.43 -20.73
CA THR A 59 3.96 -0.60 -20.70
C THR A 59 4.19 -1.65 -21.79
N GLY A 60 3.27 -2.62 -21.91
CA GLY A 60 3.44 -3.77 -22.81
C GLY A 60 4.29 -4.90 -22.22
N LYS A 61 4.34 -5.02 -20.89
CA LYS A 61 5.04 -6.08 -20.16
C LYS A 61 4.02 -6.95 -19.42
N ASN A 62 4.36 -8.21 -19.18
CA ASN A 62 3.56 -9.10 -18.33
C ASN A 62 3.85 -8.79 -16.86
N PHE A 63 3.19 -7.75 -16.35
CA PHE A 63 3.57 -7.19 -15.06
C PHE A 63 3.20 -8.08 -13.88
N TYR A 64 3.98 -7.98 -12.82
CA TYR A 64 3.64 -8.51 -11.50
C TYR A 64 3.55 -7.36 -10.48
N ALA A 65 2.91 -7.60 -9.34
CA ALA A 65 2.85 -6.64 -8.25
C ALA A 65 4.19 -6.60 -7.48
N PHE A 66 4.17 -6.88 -6.19
CA PHE A 66 5.36 -7.00 -5.34
C PHE A 66 5.19 -8.17 -4.36
N ASP A 67 6.21 -8.46 -3.57
CA ASP A 67 6.17 -9.51 -2.53
C ASP A 67 5.15 -9.13 -1.42
N PRO A 68 4.00 -9.81 -1.31
CA PRO A 68 2.94 -9.44 -0.38
C PRO A 68 3.36 -9.56 1.09
N GLU A 69 4.44 -10.28 1.42
CA GLU A 69 5.00 -10.34 2.78
C GLU A 69 5.67 -9.03 3.21
N LYS A 70 5.88 -8.09 2.29
CA LYS A 70 6.40 -6.75 2.58
C LYS A 70 5.31 -5.73 2.94
N THR A 71 4.05 -6.17 3.07
CA THR A 71 2.89 -5.31 3.40
C THR A 71 2.59 -5.33 4.91
N PRO A 72 2.43 -4.17 5.58
CA PRO A 72 2.68 -2.83 5.05
C PRO A 72 4.18 -2.52 4.94
N SER A 73 4.58 -1.76 3.92
CA SER A 73 5.95 -1.29 3.82
C SER A 73 6.29 -0.25 4.91
N LYS A 74 7.57 0.04 5.13
CA LYS A 74 7.99 1.06 6.11
C LYS A 74 7.49 2.46 5.74
N GLU A 75 7.41 2.78 4.45
CA GLU A 75 6.84 4.04 3.98
C GLU A 75 5.32 4.04 4.11
N ALA A 76 4.65 2.93 3.78
CA ALA A 76 3.23 2.77 4.03
C ALA A 76 2.88 2.91 5.52
N TRP A 77 3.74 2.41 6.43
CA TRP A 77 3.60 2.60 7.87
C TRP A 77 3.62 4.07 8.28
N LYS A 78 4.61 4.85 7.79
CA LYS A 78 4.68 6.29 8.08
C LYS A 78 3.40 7.01 7.63
N ASN A 79 2.96 6.72 6.40
CA ASN A 79 1.76 7.35 5.83
C ASN A 79 0.47 6.88 6.53
N GLY A 80 0.37 5.61 6.90
CA GLY A 80 -0.78 5.07 7.63
C GLY A 80 -0.91 5.63 9.04
N LYS A 81 0.21 5.83 9.75
CA LYS A 81 0.21 6.55 11.05
C LYS A 81 -0.32 7.97 10.90
N LYS A 82 0.14 8.68 9.87
CA LYS A 82 -0.32 10.04 9.57
C LYS A 82 -1.83 10.06 9.25
N ALA A 83 -2.29 9.17 8.36
CA ALA A 83 -3.70 9.07 7.99
C ALA A 83 -4.61 8.73 9.19
N ALA A 84 -4.18 7.81 10.05
CA ALA A 84 -4.90 7.48 11.28
C ALA A 84 -4.95 8.68 12.25
N GLN A 85 -3.86 9.43 12.41
CA GLN A 85 -3.84 10.61 13.26
C GLN A 85 -4.75 11.72 12.71
N GLU A 86 -4.69 11.98 11.40
CA GLU A 86 -5.57 12.95 10.73
C GLU A 86 -7.05 12.57 10.88
N LEU A 87 -7.38 11.27 10.77
CA LEU A 87 -8.73 10.76 11.01
C LEU A 87 -9.18 11.03 12.45
N ILE A 88 -8.34 10.71 13.43
CA ILE A 88 -8.63 10.94 14.86
C ILE A 88 -8.84 12.43 15.12
N ASP A 89 -7.94 13.29 14.65
CA ASP A 89 -7.99 14.72 14.88
C ASP A 89 -9.23 15.34 14.23
N ALA A 90 -9.56 14.92 13.00
CA ALA A 90 -10.78 15.33 12.32
C ALA A 90 -12.04 14.91 13.07
N TYR A 91 -12.06 13.70 13.64
CA TYR A 91 -13.18 13.22 14.46
C TYR A 91 -13.30 14.02 15.76
N ARG A 92 -12.20 14.19 16.50
CA ARG A 92 -12.14 14.93 17.77
C ARG A 92 -12.60 16.37 17.60
N LYS A 93 -12.18 17.04 16.53
CA LYS A 93 -12.61 18.41 16.20
C LYS A 93 -14.12 18.53 16.03
N LYS A 94 -14.78 17.50 15.51
CA LYS A 94 -16.23 17.47 15.28
C LYS A 94 -17.04 16.99 16.49
N HIS A 95 -16.42 16.33 17.46
CA HIS A 95 -17.10 15.66 18.57
C HIS A 95 -16.51 16.06 19.94
N GLU A 96 -16.28 17.36 20.15
CA GLU A 96 -15.91 17.93 21.46
C GLU A 96 -14.66 17.28 22.10
N GLY A 97 -13.69 16.90 21.26
CA GLY A 97 -12.44 16.30 21.71
C GLY A 97 -12.51 14.79 22.02
N LYS A 98 -13.68 14.15 21.89
CA LYS A 98 -13.86 12.70 22.11
C LYS A 98 -13.16 11.89 21.03
N TYR A 99 -12.54 10.78 21.44
CA TYR A 99 -11.98 9.80 20.50
C TYR A 99 -13.09 8.94 19.88
N PRO A 100 -12.95 8.49 18.62
CA PRO A 100 -13.89 7.53 18.05
C PRO A 100 -13.74 6.19 18.78
N GLU A 101 -14.87 5.57 19.14
CA GLU A 101 -14.86 4.25 19.79
C GLU A 101 -14.54 3.13 18.79
N GLN A 102 -15.10 3.25 17.57
CA GLN A 102 -14.91 2.28 16.49
C GLN A 102 -14.74 3.00 15.14
N VAL A 103 -13.87 2.46 14.28
CA VAL A 103 -13.63 2.95 12.91
C VAL A 103 -13.70 1.79 11.91
N GLY A 104 -14.45 1.97 10.83
CA GLY A 104 -14.44 1.05 9.70
C GLY A 104 -13.26 1.32 8.77
N VAL A 105 -12.48 0.28 8.46
CA VAL A 105 -11.39 0.35 7.48
C VAL A 105 -11.63 -0.67 6.37
N ILE A 106 -11.65 -0.19 5.13
CA ILE A 106 -11.87 -1.02 3.94
C ILE A 106 -10.51 -1.38 3.33
N LEU A 107 -10.31 -2.65 3.04
CA LEU A 107 -9.06 -3.18 2.48
C LEU A 107 -9.30 -3.70 1.06
N TRP A 108 -8.78 -2.96 0.08
CA TRP A 108 -8.81 -3.34 -1.33
C TRP A 108 -7.44 -3.82 -1.82
N SER A 109 -7.41 -4.93 -2.54
CA SER A 109 -6.18 -5.50 -3.08
C SER A 109 -5.44 -4.53 -4.01
N VAL A 110 -6.14 -3.88 -4.94
CA VAL A 110 -5.51 -3.01 -5.94
C VAL A 110 -4.94 -1.74 -5.31
N GLU A 111 -5.63 -1.19 -4.30
CA GLU A 111 -5.13 -0.05 -3.52
C GLU A 111 -3.87 -0.45 -2.73
N THR A 112 -3.92 -1.60 -2.06
CA THR A 112 -2.77 -2.16 -1.30
C THR A 112 -1.57 -2.41 -2.20
N ILE A 113 -1.79 -2.86 -3.45
CA ILE A 113 -0.72 -3.00 -4.43
C ILE A 113 -0.11 -1.62 -4.77
N ARG A 114 -0.94 -0.57 -4.85
CA ARG A 114 -0.50 0.78 -5.21
C ARG A 114 0.23 1.53 -4.12
N ASP A 115 -0.22 1.38 -2.89
CA ASP A 115 0.26 2.14 -1.76
C ASP A 115 1.12 1.33 -0.77
N GLU A 116 1.30 0.05 -1.06
CA GLU A 116 2.07 -0.91 -0.26
C GLU A 116 1.50 -1.13 1.15
N GLY A 117 0.20 -0.89 1.35
CA GLY A 117 -0.54 -1.20 2.56
C GLY A 117 -0.79 -0.01 3.49
N ILE A 118 -1.08 1.18 2.97
CA ILE A 118 -1.41 2.34 3.82
C ILE A 118 -2.63 2.05 4.70
N ASN A 119 -3.71 1.48 4.15
CA ASN A 119 -4.91 1.18 4.95
C ASN A 119 -4.66 0.08 6.00
N THR A 120 -3.82 -0.91 5.69
CA THR A 120 -3.35 -1.91 6.67
C THR A 120 -2.58 -1.23 7.80
N ALA A 121 -1.66 -0.32 7.48
CA ALA A 121 -0.91 0.45 8.46
C ALA A 121 -1.80 1.37 9.31
N THR A 122 -2.78 2.04 8.68
CA THR A 122 -3.79 2.87 9.36
C THR A 122 -4.56 2.03 10.38
N ALA A 123 -5.06 0.86 9.99
CA ALA A 123 -5.77 -0.05 10.89
C ALA A 123 -4.89 -0.50 12.07
N LEU A 124 -3.66 -0.96 11.81
CA LEU A 124 -2.71 -1.34 12.86
C LEU A 124 -2.46 -0.19 13.82
N TYR A 125 -2.21 1.02 13.32
CA TYR A 125 -1.97 2.16 14.19
C TYR A 125 -3.20 2.53 15.01
N LEU A 126 -4.41 2.56 14.44
CA LEU A 126 -5.65 2.83 15.19
C LEU A 126 -5.80 1.89 16.40
N MET A 127 -5.54 0.59 16.20
CA MET A 127 -5.49 -0.45 17.24
C MET A 127 -4.31 -0.27 18.23
N GLY A 128 -3.33 0.56 17.89
CA GLY A 128 -2.11 0.81 18.66
C GLY A 128 -1.08 -0.31 18.52
N MET A 129 -1.02 -0.92 17.34
CA MET A 129 -0.10 -2.01 17.00
C MET A 129 0.91 -1.51 15.97
N THR A 130 2.17 -1.91 16.08
CA THR A 130 3.22 -1.62 15.11
C THR A 130 3.65 -2.89 14.38
N PRO A 131 3.89 -2.85 13.05
CA PRO A 131 4.50 -3.98 12.35
C PRO A 131 5.93 -4.21 12.84
N VAL A 132 6.38 -5.45 12.75
CA VAL A 132 7.75 -5.88 13.01
C VAL A 132 8.33 -6.43 11.72
N TRP A 133 9.31 -5.71 11.16
CA TRP A 133 10.01 -6.11 9.94
C TRP A 133 11.29 -6.89 10.24
N ASP A 134 11.64 -7.79 9.34
CA ASP A 134 12.96 -8.42 9.33
C ASP A 134 14.01 -7.63 8.52
N HIS A 135 15.22 -8.17 8.42
CA HIS A 135 16.33 -7.56 7.68
C HIS A 135 16.09 -7.45 6.16
N ARG A 136 15.05 -8.08 5.61
CA ARG A 136 14.67 -8.03 4.18
C ARG A 136 13.39 -7.22 3.96
N ASP A 137 12.97 -6.45 4.97
CA ASP A 137 11.74 -5.66 5.00
C ASP A 137 10.46 -6.50 4.90
N LYS A 138 10.51 -7.79 5.24
CA LYS A 138 9.30 -8.61 5.37
C LYS A 138 8.66 -8.41 6.73
N VAL A 139 7.34 -8.26 6.76
CA VAL A 139 6.56 -8.14 7.98
C VAL A 139 6.39 -9.53 8.59
N LYS A 140 7.05 -9.77 9.73
CA LYS A 140 7.00 -11.05 10.43
C LYS A 140 6.00 -11.09 11.57
N ASP A 141 5.75 -9.94 12.18
CA ASP A 141 4.88 -9.87 13.34
C ASP A 141 4.29 -8.47 13.54
N VAL A 142 3.46 -8.33 14.58
CA VAL A 142 2.93 -7.08 15.11
C VAL A 142 3.13 -7.04 16.62
N ALA A 143 3.55 -5.88 17.13
CA ALA A 143 3.76 -5.65 18.55
C ALA A 143 2.86 -4.51 19.05
N PRO A 144 2.37 -4.58 20.30
CA PRO A 144 1.63 -3.46 20.89
C PRO A 144 2.55 -2.27 21.11
N ILE A 145 2.10 -1.09 20.68
CA ILE A 145 2.71 0.19 21.03
C ILE A 145 2.43 0.44 22.52
N PRO A 146 3.44 0.71 23.36
CA PRO A 146 3.24 1.02 24.77
C PRO A 146 2.26 2.18 24.97
N GLY A 147 1.40 2.12 25.98
CA GLY A 147 0.39 3.16 26.22
C GLY A 147 0.98 4.56 26.45
N THR A 148 2.17 4.61 27.07
CA THR A 148 2.96 5.84 27.27
C THR A 148 3.44 6.46 25.97
N GLU A 149 3.72 5.67 24.95
CA GLU A 149 4.09 6.15 23.62
C GLU A 149 2.84 6.49 22.80
N LEU A 150 1.82 5.64 22.84
CA LEU A 150 0.59 5.81 22.06
C LEU A 150 -0.17 7.09 22.43
N SER A 151 -0.20 7.45 23.72
CA SER A 151 -0.78 8.71 24.23
C SER A 151 -2.26 8.94 23.87
N ARG A 152 -3.00 7.87 23.58
CA ARG A 152 -4.45 7.87 23.33
C ARG A 152 -5.04 6.48 23.59
N PRO A 153 -6.38 6.37 23.70
CA PRO A 153 -7.05 5.08 23.69
C PRO A 153 -6.76 4.31 22.40
N ARG A 154 -6.76 2.97 22.52
CA ARG A 154 -6.83 2.08 21.37
C ARG A 154 -8.24 2.15 20.80
N ILE A 155 -8.35 2.25 19.48
CA ILE A 155 -9.62 2.41 18.77
C ILE A 155 -10.00 1.04 18.20
N ASP A 156 -11.26 0.63 18.37
CA ASP A 156 -11.75 -0.60 17.76
C ASP A 156 -11.84 -0.44 16.23
N VAL A 157 -11.49 -1.47 15.49
CA VAL A 157 -11.44 -1.41 14.03
C VAL A 157 -12.26 -2.53 13.41
N LEU A 158 -13.30 -2.12 12.67
CA LEU A 158 -14.04 -3.03 11.81
C LEU A 158 -13.34 -3.14 10.46
N LEU A 159 -12.75 -4.29 10.18
CA LEU A 159 -12.02 -4.56 8.94
C LEU A 159 -12.95 -5.16 7.88
N GLN A 160 -13.17 -4.46 6.77
CA GLN A 160 -13.89 -4.98 5.62
C GLN A 160 -12.91 -5.21 4.46
N MET A 161 -12.54 -6.46 4.23
CA MET A 161 -11.65 -6.84 3.13
C MET A 161 -12.44 -7.30 1.90
N SER A 162 -11.97 -6.94 0.70
CA SER A 162 -12.52 -7.48 -0.53
C SER A 162 -12.10 -8.95 -0.73
N GLY A 163 -12.86 -9.71 -1.54
CA GLY A 163 -12.50 -11.10 -1.86
C GLY A 163 -11.10 -11.22 -2.49
N LEU A 164 -10.76 -10.29 -3.38
CA LEU A 164 -9.43 -10.26 -4.00
C LEU A 164 -8.32 -9.95 -2.97
N PHE A 165 -8.60 -9.14 -1.94
CA PHE A 165 -7.62 -8.88 -0.87
C PHE A 165 -7.34 -10.15 -0.08
N ARG A 166 -8.38 -10.90 0.30
CA ARG A 166 -8.23 -12.21 0.97
C ARG A 166 -7.36 -13.16 0.16
N ASP A 167 -7.56 -13.18 -1.16
CA ASP A 167 -6.85 -14.11 -2.04
C ASP A 167 -5.39 -13.67 -2.30
N THR A 168 -5.12 -12.36 -2.35
CA THR A 168 -3.80 -11.81 -2.70
C THR A 168 -2.92 -11.55 -1.47
N PHE A 169 -3.51 -11.17 -0.33
CA PHE A 169 -2.83 -10.82 0.91
C PHE A 169 -3.31 -11.65 2.12
N PRO A 170 -3.38 -12.99 2.04
CA PRO A 170 -3.88 -13.82 3.13
C PRO A 170 -3.03 -13.70 4.40
N THR A 171 -1.71 -13.54 4.25
CA THR A 171 -0.77 -13.36 5.37
C THR A 171 -1.03 -12.04 6.11
N VAL A 172 -1.39 -10.98 5.40
CA VAL A 172 -1.75 -9.68 5.99
C VAL A 172 -3.07 -9.78 6.76
N ALA A 173 -4.05 -10.52 6.23
CA ALA A 173 -5.30 -10.77 6.95
C ALA A 173 -5.06 -11.52 8.28
N LEU A 174 -4.19 -12.54 8.26
CA LEU A 174 -3.78 -13.26 9.48
C LEU A 174 -3.01 -12.36 10.46
N LEU A 175 -2.17 -11.46 9.95
CA LEU A 175 -1.44 -10.49 10.77
C LEU A 175 -2.40 -9.53 11.50
N LEU A 176 -3.42 -9.04 10.80
CA LEU A 176 -4.46 -8.17 11.39
C LEU A 176 -5.29 -8.90 12.45
N ASP A 177 -5.66 -10.16 12.20
CA ASP A 177 -6.33 -11.00 13.21
C ASP A 177 -5.45 -11.22 14.45
N LYS A 178 -4.15 -11.50 14.25
CA LYS A 178 -3.18 -11.60 15.35
C LYS A 178 -3.10 -10.30 16.14
N ALA A 179 -3.14 -9.15 15.46
CA ALA A 179 -3.13 -7.84 16.10
C ALA A 179 -4.32 -7.66 17.05
N VAL A 180 -5.53 -8.01 16.61
CA VAL A 180 -6.76 -7.95 17.42
C VAL A 180 -6.68 -8.89 18.63
N LYS A 181 -6.15 -10.11 18.45
CA LYS A 181 -6.01 -11.08 19.54
C LYS A 181 -5.02 -10.64 20.62
N ASN A 182 -3.90 -10.04 20.21
CA ASN A 182 -2.89 -9.54 21.15
C ASN A 182 -3.40 -8.39 22.03
N LEU A 183 -4.42 -7.66 21.61
CA LEU A 183 -5.04 -6.61 22.42
C LEU A 183 -5.93 -7.13 23.56
N ARG A 184 -6.36 -8.40 23.48
CA ARG A 184 -7.26 -9.01 24.46
C ARG A 184 -6.52 -9.71 25.60
N GLN A 185 -5.20 -9.87 25.48
CA GLN A 185 -4.32 -10.45 26.50
C GLN A 185 -3.69 -9.34 27.33
#